data_AF-A0A388P756-F1
#
_entry.id   AF-A0A388P756-F1
#
_cell.length_a   1.000
_cell.length_b   1.000
_cell.length_c   1.000
_cell.angle_alpha   90.00
_cell.angle_beta   90.00
_cell.angle_gamma   90.00
#
_symmetry.space_group_name_H-M   'P 1'
#
loop_
_entity.id
_entity.type
_entity.pdbx_description
1 polymer ?
#
loop_
_entity_poly.entity_id
_entity_poly.type
_entity_poly.pdbx_seq_one_letter_code
_entity_poly.pdbx_strand_id
1 'polypeptide(L)'
;MPSTDTFIEKDSAINEDIERLRISASSALLSRRDVVVIASVSCIYGLGSPEDFLAAMIALKTGMTMRRDELLAKLVANQYVRNDAILERCNFRARGETY
;
A
#
# COMPACT_ATOMS: atom_id res chain seq x y z
N MET A 1 39.03 18.26 8.46
CA MET A 1 38.09 19.16 9.15
C MET A 1 36.92 19.37 8.19
N PRO A 2 35.71 18.87 8.49
CA PRO A 2 34.55 19.15 7.64
C PRO A 2 34.11 20.59 7.90
N SER A 3 34.18 21.42 6.86
CA SER A 3 33.79 22.82 6.88
C SER A 3 32.30 22.96 6.59
N THR A 4 31.65 23.84 7.37
CA THR A 4 30.23 24.25 7.39
C THR A 4 29.31 23.41 8.28
N ASP A 5 28.92 24.00 9.41
CA ASP A 5 27.88 23.56 10.35
C ASP A 5 26.48 23.78 9.74
N THR A 6 26.30 23.37 8.48
CA THR A 6 25.06 23.52 7.72
C THR A 6 24.31 22.20 7.80
N PHE A 7 23.28 22.16 8.65
CA PHE A 7 22.28 21.11 8.61
C PHE A 7 21.44 21.31 7.35
N ILE A 8 21.59 20.41 6.38
CA ILE A 8 20.72 20.36 5.21
C ILE A 8 19.50 19.54 5.61
N GLU A 9 18.36 20.21 5.80
CA GLU A 9 17.09 19.51 6.00
C GLU A 9 16.79 18.65 4.76
N LYS A 10 16.37 17.41 5.01
CA LYS A 10 15.94 16.50 3.96
C LYS A 10 14.53 16.91 3.52
N ASP A 11 14.45 17.82 2.56
CA ASP A 11 13.21 18.04 1.80
C ASP A 11 13.01 16.86 0.85
N SER A 12 12.28 15.84 1.31
CA SER A 12 11.86 14.72 0.46
C SER A 12 10.36 14.79 0.21
N ALA A 13 9.98 15.29 -0.96
CA ALA A 13 8.62 15.11 -1.46
C ALA A 13 8.46 13.67 -1.98
N ILE A 14 7.56 12.90 -1.36
CA ILE A 14 7.20 11.57 -1.86
C ILE A 14 6.29 11.76 -3.07
N ASN A 15 6.71 11.24 -4.22
CA ASN A 15 5.84 11.20 -5.39
C ASN A 15 4.88 10.01 -5.27
N GLU A 16 3.59 10.31 -5.11
CA GLU A 16 2.53 9.30 -4.94
C GLU A 16 2.40 8.35 -6.15
N ASP A 17 2.73 8.82 -7.36
CA ASP A 17 2.73 7.98 -8.56
C ASP A 17 3.81 6.91 -8.49
N ILE A 18 5.01 7.28 -8.03
CA ILE A 18 6.13 6.35 -7.88
C ILE A 18 5.82 5.34 -6.80
N GLU A 19 5.26 5.76 -5.67
CA GLU A 19 4.92 4.84 -4.58
C GLU A 19 3.81 3.85 -5.00
N ARG A 20 2.84 4.31 -5.80
CA ARG A 20 1.84 3.42 -6.41
C ARG A 20 2.48 2.36 -7.31
N LEU A 21 3.43 2.74 -8.15
CA LEU A 21 4.13 1.80 -9.03
C LEU A 21 4.94 0.77 -8.22
N ARG A 22 5.55 1.18 -7.11
CA ARG A 22 6.26 0.25 -6.20
C ARG A 22 5.31 -0.78 -5.61
N ILE A 23 4.17 -0.35 -5.07
CA ILE A 23 3.14 -1.27 -4.54
C ILE A 23 2.62 -2.22 -5.63
N SER A 24 2.40 -1.71 -6.85
CA SER A 24 1.99 -2.52 -7.99
C SER A 24 3.03 -3.58 -8.39
N ALA A 25 4.31 -3.22 -8.39
CA ALA A 25 5.40 -4.13 -8.72
C ALA A 25 5.51 -5.26 -7.68
N SER A 26 5.46 -4.93 -6.38
CA SER A 26 5.48 -5.91 -5.29
C SER A 26 4.27 -6.84 -5.35
N SER A 27 3.06 -6.29 -5.57
CA SER A 27 1.83 -7.08 -5.69
C SER A 27 1.86 -8.03 -6.90
N ALA A 28 2.39 -7.57 -8.04
CA ALA A 28 2.55 -8.40 -9.23
C ALA A 28 3.51 -9.56 -8.96
N LEU A 29 4.68 -9.31 -8.38
CA LEU A 29 5.68 -10.34 -8.06
C LEU A 29 5.14 -11.43 -7.12
N LEU A 30 4.23 -11.07 -6.21
CA LEU A 30 3.64 -12.02 -5.26
C LEU A 30 2.46 -12.80 -5.83
N SER A 31 1.76 -12.24 -6.83
CA SER A 31 0.56 -12.86 -7.39
C SER A 31 0.82 -13.77 -8.60
N ARG A 32 1.91 -13.54 -9.36
CA ARG A 32 2.20 -14.28 -10.59
C ARG A 32 3.70 -14.43 -10.85
N ARG A 33 4.10 -15.45 -11.62
CA ARG A 33 5.51 -15.74 -11.94
C ARG A 33 6.03 -15.07 -13.21
N ASP A 34 5.14 -14.57 -14.05
CA ASP A 34 5.41 -13.92 -15.32
C ASP A 34 5.42 -12.39 -15.17
N VAL A 35 6.37 -11.88 -14.38
CA VAL A 35 6.54 -10.44 -14.11
C VAL A 35 7.96 -10.03 -14.43
N VAL A 36 8.11 -8.91 -15.15
CA VAL A 36 9.38 -8.22 -15.36
C VAL A 36 9.28 -6.85 -14.71
N VAL A 37 10.19 -6.54 -13.78
CA VAL A 37 10.26 -5.25 -13.09
C VAL A 37 11.53 -4.53 -13.52
N ILE A 38 11.41 -3.31 -14.04
CA ILE A 38 12.54 -2.43 -14.30
C ILE A 38 12.68 -1.51 -13.09
N ALA A 39 13.79 -1.63 -12.36
CA ALA A 39 14.03 -0.88 -11.13
C ALA A 39 15.38 -0.15 -11.18
N SER A 40 15.47 0.96 -10.43
CA SER A 40 16.73 1.64 -10.15
C SER A 40 17.40 1.02 -8.92
N VAL A 41 18.52 1.60 -8.46
CA VAL A 41 19.22 1.18 -7.23
C VAL A 41 18.34 1.21 -5.97
N SER A 42 17.13 1.75 -6.02
CA SER A 42 16.18 1.66 -4.91
C SER A 42 15.74 0.23 -4.57
N CYS A 43 15.90 -0.75 -5.47
CA CYS A 43 15.50 -2.14 -5.21
C CYS A 43 16.32 -2.86 -4.13
N ILE A 44 17.54 -2.37 -3.85
CA ILE A 44 18.39 -2.89 -2.78
C ILE A 44 18.16 -2.17 -1.44
N TYR A 45 17.36 -1.11 -1.44
CA TYR A 45 17.04 -0.33 -0.25
C TYR A 45 15.61 -0.58 0.20
N GLY A 46 15.48 -1.21 1.38
CA GLY A 46 14.28 -1.14 2.22
C GLY A 46 12.96 -1.39 1.48
N LEU A 47 12.71 -2.63 1.12
CA LEU A 47 11.34 -3.14 1.17
C LEU A 47 11.19 -3.83 2.53
N GLY A 48 10.09 -3.56 3.23
CA GLY A 48 9.71 -4.35 4.41
C GLY A 48 9.65 -5.85 4.06
N SER A 49 9.53 -6.70 5.09
CA SER A 49 9.48 -8.15 4.86
C SER A 49 8.39 -8.48 3.82
N PRO A 50 8.67 -9.34 2.81
CA PRO A 50 7.63 -9.86 1.93
C PRO A 50 6.46 -10.47 2.71
N GLU A 51 6.73 -11.04 3.89
CA GLU A 51 5.73 -11.59 4.80
C GLU A 51 4.80 -10.51 5.35
N ASP A 52 5.34 -9.34 5.72
CA ASP A 52 4.53 -8.20 6.20
C ASP A 52 3.63 -7.67 5.09
N PHE A 53 4.16 -7.58 3.86
CA PHE A 53 3.36 -7.15 2.71
C PHE A 53 2.24 -8.14 2.37
N LEU A 54 2.51 -9.43 2.47
CA LEU A 54 1.49 -10.48 2.32
C LEU A 54 0.45 -10.43 3.44
N ALA A 55 0.87 -10.19 4.68
CA ALA A 55 -0.05 -10.05 5.82
C ALA A 55 -0.96 -8.82 5.70
N ALA A 56 -0.48 -7.76 5.05
CA ALA A 56 -1.25 -6.57 4.73
C ALA A 56 -2.26 -6.78 3.57
N MET A 57 -2.09 -7.82 2.75
CA MET A 57 -2.96 -8.06 1.60
C MET A 57 -4.30 -8.67 2.03
N ILE A 58 -5.40 -7.97 1.74
CA ILE A 58 -6.76 -8.46 1.98
C ILE A 58 -7.25 -9.21 0.74
N ALA A 59 -7.15 -10.54 0.74
CA ALA A 59 -7.69 -11.36 -0.33
C ALA A 59 -9.22 -11.44 -0.25
N LEU A 60 -9.90 -11.03 -1.32
CA LEU A 60 -11.36 -11.14 -1.48
C LEU A 60 -11.68 -11.96 -2.73
N LYS A 61 -12.58 -12.94 -2.59
CA LYS A 61 -13.05 -13.80 -3.69
C LYS A 61 -14.56 -13.94 -3.64
N THR A 62 -15.21 -14.00 -4.80
CA THR A 62 -16.65 -14.29 -4.91
C THR A 62 -16.97 -15.63 -4.27
N GLY A 63 -17.97 -15.67 -3.37
CA GLY A 63 -18.35 -16.86 -2.62
C GLY A 63 -17.59 -17.07 -1.30
N MET A 64 -16.67 -16.18 -0.95
CA MET A 64 -16.03 -16.19 0.37
C MET A 64 -17.00 -15.68 1.44
N THR A 65 -17.13 -16.43 2.54
CA THR A 65 -17.86 -15.97 3.73
C THR A 65 -16.92 -15.14 4.60
N MET A 66 -17.12 -13.83 4.63
CA MET A 66 -16.41 -12.91 5.53
C MET A 66 -17.42 -11.96 6.16
N ARG A 67 -17.32 -11.73 7.48
CA ARG A 67 -18.16 -10.74 8.14
C ARG A 67 -17.78 -9.35 7.65
N ARG A 68 -18.78 -8.51 7.36
CA ARG A 68 -18.57 -7.13 6.94
C ARG A 68 -17.66 -6.37 7.92
N ASP A 69 -17.93 -6.46 9.21
CA ASP A 69 -17.15 -5.79 10.26
C ASP A 69 -15.68 -6.22 10.26
N GLU A 70 -15.42 -7.50 9.95
CA GLU A 70 -14.06 -8.04 9.85
C GLU A 70 -13.31 -7.43 8.66
N LEU A 71 -13.98 -7.28 7.51
CA LEU A 71 -13.40 -6.60 6.35
C LEU A 71 -13.10 -5.13 6.65
N LEU A 72 -14.02 -4.42 7.28
CA LEU A 72 -13.82 -3.02 7.65
C LEU A 72 -12.66 -2.85 8.64
N ALA A 73 -12.55 -3.74 9.64
CA ALA A 73 -11.43 -3.74 10.58
C ALA A 73 -10.09 -3.99 9.88
N LYS A 74 -10.05 -4.94 8.94
CA LYS A 74 -8.85 -5.22 8.12
C LYS A 74 -8.45 -4.02 7.26
N LEU A 75 -9.40 -3.30 6.67
CA LEU A 75 -9.12 -2.10 5.88
C LEU A 75 -8.50 -0.99 6.75
N VAL A 76 -9.05 -0.75 7.93
CA VAL A 76 -8.50 0.23 8.89
C VAL A 76 -7.10 -0.17 9.35
N ALA A 77 -6.88 -1.46 9.65
CA ALA A 77 -5.55 -1.97 10.02
C ALA A 77 -4.51 -1.78 8.90
N ASN A 78 -4.95 -1.77 7.64
CA ASN A 78 -4.12 -1.50 6.45
C ASN A 78 -4.08 -0.02 6.04
N GLN A 79 -4.31 0.89 6.99
CA GLN A 79 -4.21 2.34 6.80
C GLN A 79 -5.23 2.92 5.80
N TYR A 80 -6.31 2.21 5.49
CA TYR A 80 -7.41 2.82 4.75
C TYR A 80 -8.27 3.69 5.67
N VAL A 81 -8.73 4.83 5.14
CA VAL A 81 -9.57 5.78 5.87
C VAL A 81 -11.03 5.59 5.51
N ARG A 82 -11.90 5.51 6.52
CA ARG A 82 -13.35 5.52 6.26
C ARG A 82 -13.79 6.93 5.91
N ASN A 83 -14.30 7.12 4.69
CA ASN A 83 -14.86 8.38 4.23
C ASN A 83 -16.17 8.12 3.46
N ASP A 84 -17.30 8.42 4.09
CA ASP A 84 -18.62 8.15 3.51
C ASP A 84 -19.06 9.24 2.48
N ALA A 85 -18.36 10.38 2.44
CA ALA A 85 -18.63 11.52 1.56
C ALA A 85 -17.81 11.47 0.25
N ILE A 86 -16.50 11.20 0.36
CA ILE A 86 -15.56 11.23 -0.77
C ILE A 86 -14.95 9.84 -0.96
N LEU A 87 -15.16 9.25 -2.14
CA LEU A 87 -14.55 7.99 -2.53
C LEU A 87 -13.31 8.27 -3.38
N GLU A 88 -12.15 8.23 -2.75
CA GLU A 88 -10.83 8.43 -3.36
C GLU A 88 -9.89 7.29 -2.95
N ARG A 89 -8.66 7.31 -3.48
CA ARG A 89 -7.67 6.27 -3.17
C ARG A 89 -7.39 6.22 -1.67
N CYS A 90 -7.16 5.02 -1.15
CA CYS A 90 -6.99 4.74 0.28
C CYS A 90 -8.21 5.06 1.16
N ASN A 91 -9.33 5.52 0.57
CA ASN A 91 -10.58 5.69 1.30
C ASN A 91 -11.55 4.55 0.98
N PHE A 92 -12.35 4.17 1.96
CA PHE A 92 -13.50 3.29 1.77
C PHE A 92 -14.77 3.90 2.37
N ARG A 93 -15.91 3.53 1.80
CA ARG A 93 -17.23 3.88 2.36
C ARG A 93 -18.04 2.62 2.61
N ALA A 94 -18.86 2.65 3.64
CA ALA A 94 -19.65 1.50 4.05
C ALA A 94 -21.12 1.90 4.13
N ARG A 95 -21.84 1.87 2.99
CA ARG A 95 -23.29 2.09 2.96
C ARG A 95 -24.02 0.78 3.27
N GLY A 96 -25.04 0.82 4.12
CA GLY A 96 -25.88 -0.34 4.45
C GLY A 96 -26.42 -1.00 3.18
N GLU A 97 -26.60 -2.32 3.22
CA GLU A 97 -26.85 -3.24 2.11
C GLU A 97 -27.44 -2.62 0.83
N THR A 98 -26.72 -2.74 -0.29
CA THR A 98 -27.40 -2.86 -1.58
C THR A 98 -27.85 -4.31 -1.63
N TYR A 99 -29.17 -4.50 -1.47
CA TYR A 99 -29.87 -5.78 -1.60
C TYR A 99 -29.65 -6.39 -2.98
#